data_AF-A0A4Q3W8F2-F1
#
_entry.id   AF-A0A4Q3W8F2-F1
#
_cell.length_a   1.000
_cell.length_b   1.000
_cell.length_c   1.000
_cell.angle_alpha   90.00
_cell.angle_beta   90.00
_cell.angle_gamma   90.00
#
_symmetry.space_group_name_H-M   'P 1'
#
loop_
_entity.id
_entity.type
_entity.pdbx_description
1 polymer ?
#
loop_
_entity_poly.entity_id
_entity_poly.type
_entity_poly.pdbx_seq_one_letter_code
_entity_poly.pdbx_strand_id
1 'polypeptide(L)'
;MLLPLANFDVGSQEDLYDGVRKIDWQNHLNPNGTLLVDFVGTSDAIRNTQFGAVKVKDAIVDCIRDASGERPSVAKQDPDLRINARLSRDKVVVSLDLSGDSLHRRGYRLKQGSAPMKENLAAGILLRAGWPEIAAAGGALLDPMCGSGT
;
A
#
# COMPACT_ATOMS: atom_id res chain seq x y z
N MET A 1 4.23 0.66 -5.90
CA MET A 1 4.78 -0.72 -5.96
C MET A 1 4.67 -1.33 -4.58
N LEU A 2 4.37 -2.63 -4.45
CA LEU A 2 4.32 -3.32 -3.16
C LEU A 2 5.59 -4.16 -2.94
N LEU A 3 6.24 -4.00 -1.80
CA LEU A 3 7.39 -4.81 -1.38
C LEU A 3 6.93 -5.80 -0.29
N PRO A 4 6.85 -7.12 -0.59
CA PRO A 4 6.46 -8.11 0.41
C PRO A 4 7.53 -8.25 1.50
N LEU A 5 7.12 -8.15 2.75
CA LEU A 5 7.97 -8.35 3.93
C LEU A 5 7.83 -9.76 4.50
N ALA A 6 6.61 -10.26 4.59
CA ALA A 6 6.33 -11.57 5.17
C ALA A 6 5.10 -12.22 4.53
N ASN A 7 5.09 -13.55 4.60
CA ASN A 7 3.98 -14.39 4.18
C ASN A 7 3.82 -15.55 5.16
N PHE A 8 2.63 -15.73 5.73
CA PHE A 8 2.37 -16.76 6.73
C PHE A 8 0.90 -17.16 6.76
N ASP A 9 0.63 -18.34 7.33
CA ASP A 9 -0.72 -18.87 7.49
C ASP A 9 -1.38 -18.28 8.76
N VAL A 10 -2.70 -18.09 8.72
CA VAL A 10 -3.53 -17.42 9.74
C VAL A 10 -4.74 -18.29 10.03
N GLY A 11 -4.65 -19.14 11.05
CA GLY A 11 -5.78 -19.94 11.55
C GLY A 11 -6.60 -19.25 12.64
N SER A 12 -6.02 -18.22 13.27
CA SER A 12 -6.61 -17.46 14.37
C SER A 12 -6.22 -15.98 14.32
N GLN A 13 -6.83 -15.17 15.20
CA GLN A 13 -6.51 -13.76 15.32
C GLN A 13 -5.11 -13.54 15.95
N GLU A 14 -4.72 -14.43 16.85
CA GLU A 14 -3.38 -14.50 17.45
C GLU A 14 -2.31 -14.79 16.39
N ASP A 15 -2.54 -15.73 15.46
CA ASP A 15 -1.57 -16.03 14.39
C ASP A 15 -1.25 -14.79 13.53
N LEU A 16 -2.28 -13.97 13.25
CA LEU A 16 -2.10 -12.71 12.55
C LEU A 16 -1.23 -11.74 13.35
N TYR A 17 -1.52 -11.59 14.65
CA TYR A 17 -0.76 -10.69 15.52
C TYR A 17 0.69 -11.15 15.65
N ASP A 18 0.93 -12.42 15.97
CA ASP A 18 2.26 -12.98 16.17
C ASP A 18 3.09 -13.01 14.88
N GLY A 19 2.45 -13.32 13.75
CA GLY A 19 3.11 -13.30 12.45
C GLY A 19 3.56 -11.89 12.04
N VAL A 20 2.74 -10.87 12.32
CA VAL A 20 3.12 -9.46 12.10
C VAL A 20 4.25 -9.05 13.04
N ARG A 21 4.25 -9.49 14.31
CA ARG A 21 5.29 -9.14 15.28
C ARG A 21 6.68 -9.67 14.95
N LYS A 22 6.78 -10.74 14.14
CA LYS A 22 8.06 -11.32 13.71
C LYS A 22 8.83 -10.47 12.70
N ILE A 23 8.21 -9.44 12.14
CA ILE A 23 8.86 -8.52 11.20
C ILE A 23 9.65 -7.47 11.98
N ASP A 24 10.87 -7.17 11.54
CA ASP A 24 11.75 -6.16 12.16
C ASP A 24 11.30 -4.73 11.83
N TRP A 25 10.17 -4.30 12.41
CA TRP A 25 9.54 -3.00 12.15
C TRP A 25 10.44 -1.79 12.42
N GLN A 26 11.43 -1.95 13.30
CA GLN A 26 12.42 -0.91 13.61
C GLN A 26 13.29 -0.52 12.40
N ASN A 27 13.41 -1.41 11.40
CA ASN A 27 14.12 -1.12 10.14
C ASN A 27 13.24 -0.31 9.15
N HIS A 28 11.95 -0.13 9.44
CA HIS A 28 10.98 0.43 8.52
C HIS A 28 10.25 1.66 9.05
N LEU A 29 10.12 1.82 10.36
CA LEU A 29 9.42 2.95 10.98
C LEU A 29 10.19 3.48 12.19
N ASN A 30 10.41 4.80 12.21
CA ASN A 30 10.95 5.47 13.38
C ASN A 30 9.93 5.44 14.53
N PRO A 31 10.37 5.38 15.80
CA PRO A 31 9.47 5.37 16.95
C PRO A 31 8.47 6.55 17.01
N ASN A 32 8.90 7.74 16.56
CA ASN A 32 8.07 8.94 16.47
C ASN A 32 7.33 9.09 15.12
N GLY A 33 7.43 8.11 14.24
CA GLY A 33 6.80 8.13 12.92
C GLY A 33 5.31 7.82 12.96
N THR A 34 4.70 7.90 11.77
CA THR A 34 3.29 7.63 11.54
C THR A 34 3.08 6.44 10.62
N LEU A 35 2.05 5.64 10.88
CA LEU A 35 1.69 4.52 10.02
C LEU A 35 0.23 4.52 9.57
N LEU A 36 -0.02 3.84 8.45
CA LEU A 36 -1.35 3.49 7.96
C LEU A 36 -1.36 2.02 7.52
N VAL A 37 -2.41 1.29 7.91
CA VAL A 37 -2.60 -0.12 7.55
C VAL A 37 -3.84 -0.25 6.67
N ASP A 38 -3.65 -0.78 5.47
CA ASP A 38 -4.71 -1.22 4.57
C ASP A 38 -4.79 -2.74 4.60
N PHE A 39 -5.93 -3.28 5.06
CA PHE A 39 -6.17 -4.72 5.11
C PHE A 39 -7.24 -5.12 4.09
N VAL A 40 -6.96 -6.15 3.30
CA VAL A 40 -7.87 -6.67 2.27
C VAL A 40 -8.02 -8.17 2.41
N GLY A 41 -9.25 -8.65 2.29
CA GLY A 41 -9.60 -10.07 2.36
C GLY A 41 -10.20 -10.47 3.70
N THR A 42 -10.80 -11.66 3.73
CA THR A 42 -11.45 -12.23 4.91
C THR A 42 -11.23 -13.74 4.93
N SER A 43 -11.32 -14.31 6.12
CA SER A 43 -11.38 -15.76 6.35
C SER A 43 -12.30 -16.06 7.53
N ASP A 44 -12.44 -17.34 7.88
CA ASP A 44 -13.18 -17.73 9.08
C ASP A 44 -12.57 -17.14 10.36
N ALA A 45 -11.24 -17.02 10.41
CA ALA A 45 -10.50 -16.40 11.51
C ALA A 45 -10.64 -14.86 11.52
N ILE A 46 -10.60 -14.22 10.34
CA ILE A 46 -10.70 -12.76 10.17
C ILE A 46 -11.92 -12.43 9.30
N ARG A 47 -13.07 -12.30 9.96
CA ARG A 47 -14.36 -12.03 9.27
C ARG A 47 -14.56 -10.57 8.87
N ASN A 48 -13.78 -9.66 9.42
CA ASN A 48 -13.90 -8.22 9.20
C ASN A 48 -12.53 -7.62 8.86
N THR A 49 -12.44 -6.93 7.72
CA THR A 49 -11.22 -6.28 7.24
C THR A 49 -10.74 -5.16 8.17
N GLN A 50 -11.65 -4.37 8.76
CA GLN A 50 -11.29 -3.34 9.73
C GLN A 50 -10.68 -3.95 10.98
N PHE A 51 -11.21 -5.08 11.43
CA PHE A 51 -10.63 -5.81 12.55
C PHE A 51 -9.20 -6.30 12.24
N GLY A 52 -9.00 -6.89 11.06
CA GLY A 52 -7.66 -7.28 10.59
C GLY A 52 -6.69 -6.09 10.54
N ALA A 53 -7.12 -4.94 10.01
CA ALA A 53 -6.31 -3.72 9.98
C ALA A 53 -5.92 -3.23 11.39
N VAL A 54 -6.86 -3.25 12.34
CA VAL A 54 -6.59 -2.87 13.74
C VAL A 54 -5.58 -3.82 14.38
N LYS A 55 -5.74 -5.14 14.21
CA LYS A 55 -4.82 -6.14 14.77
C LYS A 55 -3.40 -6.02 14.22
N VAL A 56 -3.25 -5.85 12.91
CA VAL A 56 -1.94 -5.61 12.27
C VAL A 56 -1.32 -4.32 12.81
N LYS A 57 -2.09 -3.23 12.89
CA LYS A 57 -1.64 -1.94 13.44
C LYS A 57 -1.20 -2.07 14.90
N ASP A 58 -1.97 -2.76 15.74
CA ASP A 58 -1.63 -2.97 17.15
C ASP A 58 -0.33 -3.77 17.29
N ALA A 59 -0.14 -4.83 16.50
CA ALA A 59 1.10 -5.61 16.49
C ALA A 59 2.33 -4.77 16.12
N ILE A 60 2.23 -3.91 15.09
CA ILE A 60 3.33 -3.01 14.69
C ILE A 60 3.65 -2.01 15.80
N VAL A 61 2.60 -1.36 16.35
CA VAL A 61 2.73 -0.36 17.40
C VAL A 61 3.36 -0.95 18.66
N ASP A 62 2.92 -2.15 19.07
CA ASP A 62 3.47 -2.83 20.23
C ASP A 62 4.92 -3.24 19.99
N CYS A 63 5.29 -3.76 18.80
CA CYS A 63 6.69 -4.06 18.48
C CYS A 63 7.62 -2.85 18.64
N ILE A 64 7.19 -1.69 18.16
CA ILE A 64 7.99 -0.46 18.25
C ILE A 64 8.02 0.06 19.69
N ARG A 65 6.87 0.04 20.38
CA ARG A 65 6.79 0.46 21.79
C ARG A 65 7.65 -0.41 22.69
N ASP A 66 7.60 -1.73 22.51
CA ASP A 66 8.34 -2.67 23.34
C ASP A 66 9.87 -2.53 23.11
N ALA A 67 10.29 -2.09 21.92
CA ALA A 67 11.70 -1.88 21.60
C ALA A 67 12.24 -0.48 21.96
N SER A 68 11.43 0.57 21.81
CA SER A 68 11.87 1.98 21.93
C SER A 68 11.28 2.73 23.12
N GLY A 69 10.21 2.21 23.74
CA GLY A 69 9.41 2.90 24.75
C GLY A 69 8.41 3.92 24.19
N GLU A 70 8.51 4.27 22.90
CA GLU A 70 7.66 5.28 22.26
C GLU A 70 6.55 4.64 21.42
N ARG A 71 5.41 5.32 21.33
CA ARG A 71 4.26 4.84 20.56
C ARG A 71 4.17 5.61 19.23
N PRO A 72 4.37 4.97 18.08
CA PRO A 72 4.16 5.61 16.79
C PRO A 72 2.68 5.97 16.61
N SER A 73 2.44 7.06 15.89
CA SER A 73 1.10 7.60 15.67
C SER A 73 0.47 7.05 14.38
N VAL A 74 -0.82 7.28 14.18
CA VAL A 74 -1.53 6.88 12.94
C VAL A 74 -1.90 8.13 12.16
N ALA A 75 -1.50 8.18 10.89
CA ALA A 75 -1.86 9.26 9.97
C ALA A 75 -2.64 8.70 8.78
N LYS A 76 -3.81 9.28 8.49
CA LYS A 76 -4.62 8.88 7.33
C LYS A 76 -4.15 9.52 6.02
N GLN A 77 -3.42 10.63 6.13
CA GLN A 77 -2.88 11.40 5.03
C GLN A 77 -1.36 11.46 5.22
N ASP A 78 -0.61 11.18 4.15
CA ASP A 78 0.86 11.22 4.13
C ASP A 78 1.54 10.47 5.31
N PRO A 79 1.22 9.17 5.53
CA PRO A 79 1.88 8.39 6.58
C PRO A 79 3.34 8.08 6.22
N ASP A 80 4.23 8.07 7.22
CA ASP A 80 5.65 7.72 7.02
C ASP A 80 5.82 6.25 6.58
N LEU A 81 4.92 5.37 7.03
CA LEU A 81 4.88 3.97 6.62
C LEU A 81 3.46 3.53 6.25
N ARG A 82 3.28 3.05 5.01
CA ARG A 82 2.04 2.45 4.56
C ARG A 82 2.20 0.93 4.40
N ILE A 83 1.35 0.19 5.09
CA ILE A 83 1.36 -1.27 5.13
C ILE A 83 0.13 -1.80 4.40
N ASN A 84 0.34 -2.73 3.47
CA ASN A 84 -0.72 -3.51 2.84
C ASN A 84 -0.69 -4.95 3.37
N ALA A 85 -1.78 -5.38 4.01
CA ALA A 85 -1.96 -6.75 4.45
C ALA A 85 -3.07 -7.41 3.61
N ARG A 86 -2.72 -8.41 2.82
CA ARG A 86 -3.66 -9.14 1.97
C ARG A 86 -3.85 -10.56 2.48
N LEU A 87 -5.06 -10.89 2.87
CA LEU A 87 -5.48 -12.23 3.28
C LEU A 87 -6.20 -12.95 2.13
N SER A 88 -5.75 -14.16 1.81
CA SER A 88 -6.40 -15.03 0.84
C SER A 88 -6.18 -16.50 1.21
N ARG A 89 -7.25 -17.29 1.29
CA ARG A 89 -7.20 -18.73 1.61
C ARG A 89 -6.33 -19.02 2.85
N ASP A 90 -6.64 -18.33 3.95
CA ASP A 90 -5.94 -18.43 5.24
C ASP A 90 -4.46 -18.08 5.23
N LYS A 91 -3.97 -17.46 4.15
CA LYS A 91 -2.60 -16.98 4.03
C LYS A 91 -2.58 -15.47 3.91
N VAL A 92 -1.77 -14.81 4.74
CA VAL A 92 -1.62 -13.36 4.71
C VAL A 92 -0.25 -12.98 4.15
N VAL A 93 -0.24 -12.01 3.25
CA VAL A 93 0.97 -11.36 2.75
C VAL A 93 0.99 -9.93 3.28
N VAL A 94 2.02 -9.59 4.04
CA VAL A 94 2.26 -8.25 4.58
C VAL A 94 3.32 -7.58 3.71
N SER A 95 3.00 -6.41 3.17
CA SER A 95 3.85 -5.66 2.24
C SER A 95 3.94 -4.18 2.61
N LEU A 96 5.05 -3.54 2.26
CA LEU A 96 5.16 -2.08 2.27
C LEU A 96 4.65 -1.50 0.95
N ASP A 97 3.86 -0.44 1.04
CA ASP A 97 3.44 0.33 -0.11
C ASP A 97 4.46 1.45 -0.40
N LEU A 98 5.23 1.27 -1.48
CA LEU A 98 6.21 2.21 -1.98
C LEU A 98 5.63 3.11 -3.09
N SER A 99 4.31 3.09 -3.31
CA SER A 99 3.64 3.89 -4.36
C SER A 99 3.35 5.33 -3.95
N GLY A 100 3.37 5.65 -2.65
CA GLY A 100 3.15 7.00 -2.13
C GLY A 100 4.46 7.75 -1.86
N ASP A 101 4.39 9.08 -1.74
CA ASP A 101 5.36 9.84 -0.93
C ASP A 101 5.28 9.25 0.50
N SER A 102 6.32 8.78 1.23
CA SER A 102 7.78 8.78 1.07
C SER A 102 8.42 7.51 1.71
N LEU A 103 9.71 7.26 1.43
CA LEU A 103 10.54 6.14 1.94
C LEU A 103 11.70 6.65 2.83
N HIS A 104 11.54 7.80 3.51
CA HIS A 104 12.65 8.71 3.87
C HIS A 104 13.46 9.15 2.64
N ARG A 105 13.15 10.36 2.18
CA ARG A 105 13.97 11.21 1.31
C ARG A 105 15.49 11.09 1.58
N ARG A 106 16.21 10.34 0.74
CA ARG A 106 17.62 10.66 0.39
C ARG A 106 17.66 11.73 -0.71
N GLY A 107 17.15 12.91 -0.39
CA GLY A 107 17.39 14.14 -1.14
C GLY A 107 16.50 14.41 -2.36
N TYR A 108 15.92 15.62 -2.37
CA TYR A 108 15.47 16.38 -3.54
C TYR A 108 14.20 15.95 -4.29
N ARG A 109 13.00 16.30 -3.76
CA ARG A 109 12.04 17.26 -4.39
C ARG A 109 10.64 17.21 -3.78
N LEU A 110 9.95 18.32 -4.02
CA LEU A 110 8.66 18.76 -3.50
C LEU A 110 7.51 18.39 -4.45
N LYS A 111 6.39 17.98 -3.84
CA LYS A 111 4.98 18.03 -4.30
C LYS A 111 4.60 17.24 -5.57
N GLN A 112 3.66 16.31 -5.41
CA GLN A 112 2.61 15.98 -6.38
C GLN A 112 1.26 16.17 -5.63
N GLY A 113 0.30 16.99 -6.04
CA GLY A 113 -0.24 17.14 -7.39
C GLY A 113 -1.43 16.17 -7.52
N SER A 114 -2.63 16.59 -7.09
CA SER A 114 -3.84 15.78 -7.21
C SER A 114 -4.08 15.41 -8.67
N ALA A 115 -3.96 14.14 -9.02
CA ALA A 115 -4.12 13.70 -10.39
C ALA A 115 -5.46 12.96 -10.61
N PRO A 116 -6.06 13.13 -11.81
CA PRO A 116 -7.37 12.63 -12.20
C PRO A 116 -7.26 11.17 -12.69
N MET A 117 -8.28 10.67 -13.39
CA MET A 117 -8.46 9.29 -13.90
C MET A 117 -7.16 8.49 -14.17
N LYS A 118 -7.06 7.27 -13.59
CA LYS A 118 -5.87 6.40 -13.56
C LYS A 118 -5.28 6.13 -14.96
N GLU A 119 -4.03 6.54 -15.19
CA GLU A 119 -3.31 6.43 -16.48
C GLU A 119 -3.22 4.98 -17.00
N ASN A 120 -3.20 3.99 -16.10
CA ASN A 120 -3.16 2.57 -16.47
C ASN A 120 -4.37 2.12 -17.29
N LEU A 121 -5.53 2.72 -17.06
CA LEU A 121 -6.74 2.41 -17.80
C LEU A 121 -6.70 3.03 -19.21
N ALA A 122 -6.23 4.27 -19.32
CA ALA A 122 -6.06 4.97 -20.60
C ALA A 122 -5.03 4.26 -21.50
N ALA A 123 -3.88 3.87 -20.93
CA ALA A 123 -2.87 3.07 -21.64
C ALA A 123 -3.43 1.71 -22.11
N GLY A 124 -4.23 1.04 -21.27
CA GLY A 124 -4.90 -0.21 -21.64
C GLY A 124 -5.89 -0.06 -22.80
N ILE A 125 -6.63 1.06 -22.85
CA ILE A 125 -7.57 1.36 -23.94
C ILE A 125 -6.81 1.65 -25.23
N LEU A 126 -5.76 2.46 -25.20
CA LEU A 126 -4.95 2.79 -26.38
C LEU A 126 -4.26 1.56 -26.97
N LEU A 127 -3.71 0.68 -26.11
CA LEU A 127 -3.14 -0.59 -26.56
C LEU A 127 -4.19 -1.50 -27.24
N ARG A 128 -5.41 -1.59 -26.68
CA ARG A 128 -6.49 -2.38 -27.31
C ARG A 128 -7.06 -1.74 -28.57
N ALA A 129 -6.97 -0.42 -28.72
CA ALA A 129 -7.41 0.30 -29.90
C ALA A 129 -6.41 0.22 -31.08
N GLY A 130 -5.30 -0.51 -30.93
CA GLY A 130 -4.26 -0.59 -31.97
C GLY A 130 -3.52 0.74 -32.15
N TRP A 131 -3.60 1.65 -31.17
CA TRP A 131 -3.04 2.99 -31.26
C TRP A 131 -1.53 3.01 -31.59
N PRO A 132 -0.67 2.12 -31.08
CA PRO A 132 0.75 2.13 -31.44
C PRO A 132 1.01 2.00 -32.95
N GLU A 133 0.20 1.20 -33.65
CA GLU A 133 0.32 0.97 -35.09
C GLU A 133 -0.24 2.16 -35.89
N ILE A 134 -1.35 2.74 -35.42
CA ILE A 134 -1.97 3.93 -36.01
C ILE A 134 -1.07 5.15 -35.86
N ALA A 135 -0.44 5.33 -34.69
CA ALA A 135 0.51 6.40 -34.43
C ALA A 135 1.79 6.24 -35.26
N ALA A 136 2.31 5.01 -35.41
CA ALA A 136 3.48 4.73 -36.25
C ALA A 136 3.22 5.01 -37.75
N ALA A 137 1.96 4.88 -38.20
CA ALA A 137 1.52 5.23 -39.55
C ALA A 137 1.16 6.73 -39.73
N GLY A 138 1.33 7.56 -38.71
CA GLY A 138 1.07 9.01 -38.76
C GLY A 138 -0.38 9.43 -38.48
N GLY A 139 -1.20 8.56 -37.88
CA GLY A 139 -2.57 8.87 -37.50
C GLY A 139 -2.68 9.91 -36.37
N ALA A 140 -3.74 10.72 -36.40
CA ALA A 140 -4.03 11.71 -35.36
C ALA A 140 -5.04 11.16 -34.33
N LEU A 141 -4.80 11.40 -33.04
CA LEU A 141 -5.75 11.09 -31.97
C LEU A 141 -6.59 12.33 -31.69
N LEU A 142 -7.91 12.19 -31.71
CA LEU A 142 -8.85 13.22 -31.30
C LEU A 142 -9.80 12.64 -30.26
N ASP A 143 -9.74 13.16 -29.03
CA ASP A 143 -10.76 12.91 -28.00
C ASP A 143 -11.70 14.14 -27.93
N PRO A 144 -12.94 14.05 -28.42
CA PRO A 144 -13.88 15.18 -28.44
C PRO A 144 -14.46 15.53 -27.05
N MET A 145 -14.09 14.82 -25.98
CA MET A 145 -14.48 15.13 -24.59
C MET A 145 -13.28 15.15 -23.64
N CYS A 146 -12.12 15.61 -24.11
CA CYS A 146 -10.81 15.39 -23.46
C CYS A 146 -10.61 15.96 -22.05
N GLY A 147 -11.47 16.83 -21.51
CA GLY A 147 -11.21 17.47 -20.22
C GLY A 147 -9.77 18.01 -20.14
N SER A 148 -8.98 17.60 -19.14
CA SER A 148 -7.56 17.99 -18.99
C SER A 148 -6.54 17.25 -19.87
N GLY A 149 -6.97 16.39 -20.82
CA GLY A 149 -6.09 15.79 -21.82
C GLY A 149 -5.07 14.78 -21.28
N THR A 150 -5.53 13.80 -20.50
CA THR A 150 -4.78 12.56 -20.19
C THR A 150 -4.84 11.55 -21.33
#